data_AF-A0A7L5A8R8-F1
#
_entry.id   AF-A0A7L5A8R8-F1
#
_cell.length_a   1.000
_cell.length_b   1.000
_cell.length_c   1.000
_cell.angle_alpha   90.00
_cell.angle_beta   90.00
_cell.angle_gamma   90.00
#
_symmetry.space_group_name_H-M   'P 1'
#
loop_
_entity.id
_entity.type
_entity.pdbx_description
1 polymer ?
#
loop_
_entity_poly.entity_id
_entity_poly.type
_entity_poly.pdbx_seq_one_letter_code
_entity_poly.pdbx_strand_id
1 'polypeptide(L)'
;MRIGQALGLRHADIRSFDKEIEIVPHSNLNGARTKSRSAYVVHVSKEAMALYADYLVHEYREAAHDYVFVSWWGGRIGAPMSYATVIDLFRSLGTRTGLKVTPHMLRHTHATELLRSGWDAAYVQKRLGHAHIQTTTSIYAHLSGEDMGEAYARYLRERAR
;
A
#
# COMPACT_ATOMS: atom_id res chain seq x y z
N MET A 1 2.13 0.78 0.45
CA MET A 1 2.31 0.24 1.84
C MET A 1 2.37 -1.29 1.82
N ARG A 2 2.83 -1.93 2.91
CA ARG A 2 2.76 -3.40 3.11
C ARG A 2 1.52 -3.77 3.88
N ILE A 3 1.09 -5.03 3.78
CA ILE A 3 -0.08 -5.49 4.51
C ILE A 3 0.04 -5.34 6.04
N GLY A 4 1.22 -5.57 6.63
CA GLY A 4 1.42 -5.36 8.07
C GLY A 4 1.36 -3.90 8.51
N GLN A 5 1.66 -2.96 7.60
CA GLN A 5 1.47 -1.53 7.85
C GLN A 5 0.00 -1.18 7.75
N ALA A 6 -0.69 -1.66 6.70
CA ALA A 6 -2.12 -1.45 6.53
C ALA A 6 -2.91 -1.96 7.74
N LEU A 7 -2.69 -3.22 8.16
CA LEU A 7 -3.34 -3.81 9.33
C LEU A 7 -2.99 -3.15 10.67
N GLY A 8 -1.96 -2.32 10.71
CA GLY A 8 -1.58 -1.53 11.87
C GLY A 8 -2.16 -0.11 11.86
N LEU A 9 -2.80 0.34 10.79
CA LEU A 9 -3.30 1.71 10.69
C LEU A 9 -4.38 2.00 11.73
N ARG A 10 -4.26 3.18 12.34
CA ARG A 10 -5.27 3.79 13.20
C ARG A 10 -5.97 4.93 12.49
N HIS A 11 -7.19 5.26 12.92
CA HIS A 11 -7.91 6.42 12.35
C HIS A 11 -7.12 7.72 12.54
N ALA A 12 -6.39 7.85 13.66
CA ALA A 12 -5.51 8.99 13.93
C ALA A 12 -4.32 9.10 12.96
N ASP A 13 -3.95 8.01 12.28
CA ASP A 13 -2.87 8.01 11.28
C ASP A 13 -3.31 8.61 9.92
N ILE A 14 -4.61 8.87 9.73
CA ILE A 14 -5.18 9.34 8.47
C ILE A 14 -5.49 10.84 8.56
N ARG A 15 -4.75 11.64 7.79
CA ARG A 15 -4.97 13.08 7.62
C ARG A 15 -5.69 13.31 6.30
N SER A 16 -7.02 13.18 6.35
CA SER A 16 -7.86 13.16 5.15
C SER A 16 -7.82 14.46 4.35
N PHE A 17 -7.76 15.61 5.03
CA PHE A 17 -7.68 16.93 4.39
C PHE A 17 -6.35 17.12 3.61
N ASP A 18 -5.24 16.72 4.23
CA ASP A 18 -3.90 16.81 3.64
C ASP A 18 -3.62 15.70 2.60
N LYS A 19 -4.52 14.72 2.51
CA LYS A 19 -4.36 13.48 1.73
C LYS A 19 -3.10 12.72 2.11
N GLU A 20 -2.89 12.58 3.41
CA GLU A 20 -1.72 11.90 3.97
C GLU A 20 -2.12 10.73 4.85
N ILE A 21 -1.32 9.67 4.78
CA ILE A 21 -1.37 8.56 5.72
C ILE A 21 0.00 8.43 6.38
N GLU A 22 0.03 8.55 7.70
CA GLU A 22 1.23 8.39 8.50
C GLU A 22 1.43 6.91 8.85
N ILE A 23 2.55 6.32 8.44
CA ILE A 23 2.84 4.92 8.72
C ILE A 23 3.61 4.81 10.02
N VAL A 24 2.90 4.62 11.13
CA VAL A 24 3.50 4.57 12.47
C VAL A 24 3.75 3.12 12.93
N PRO A 25 4.91 2.82 13.53
CA PRO A 25 5.18 1.53 14.17
C PRO A 25 4.42 1.33 15.49
N HIS A 26 3.17 0.89 15.40
CA HIS A 26 2.36 0.55 16.57
C HIS A 26 2.66 -0.85 17.12
N SER A 27 2.46 -1.04 18.43
CA SER A 27 2.22 -2.37 19.00
C SER A 27 0.78 -2.78 18.68
N ASN A 28 0.60 -3.94 18.05
CA ASN A 28 -0.70 -4.31 17.48
C ASN A 28 -1.30 -5.58 18.09
N LEU A 29 -2.57 -5.49 18.51
CA LEU A 29 -3.37 -6.58 19.07
C LEU A 29 -3.58 -7.75 18.08
N ASN A 30 -3.64 -7.45 16.77
CA ASN A 30 -3.73 -8.46 15.71
C ASN A 30 -2.37 -9.08 15.34
N GLY A 31 -1.28 -8.73 16.03
CA GLY A 31 0.06 -9.19 15.72
C GLY A 31 0.64 -8.62 14.42
N ALA A 32 0.00 -7.60 13.81
CA ALA A 32 0.54 -6.90 12.65
C ALA A 32 1.88 -6.26 13.01
N ARG A 33 2.92 -6.52 12.21
CA ARG A 33 4.25 -5.95 12.43
C ARG A 33 4.63 -5.08 11.25
N THR A 34 5.05 -3.86 11.54
CA THR A 34 5.85 -3.08 10.58
C THR A 34 7.31 -3.49 10.71
N LYS A 35 7.97 -3.76 9.58
CA LYS A 35 9.43 -3.95 9.56
C LYS A 35 10.18 -2.62 9.49
N SER A 36 9.48 -1.50 9.28
CA SER A 36 10.08 -0.17 9.34
C SER A 36 10.20 0.27 10.79
N ARG A 37 11.38 0.71 11.20
CA ARG A 37 11.63 1.25 12.55
C ARG A 37 11.24 2.72 12.69
N SER A 38 11.14 3.45 11.57
CA SER A 38 10.80 4.87 11.56
C SER A 38 9.44 5.10 10.92
N ALA A 39 8.70 6.05 11.47
CA ALA A 39 7.48 6.56 10.88
C ALA A 39 7.78 7.31 9.58
N TYR A 40 6.86 7.28 8.63
CA TYR A 40 6.95 8.04 7.39
C TYR A 40 5.57 8.31 6.82
N VAL A 41 5.44 9.39 6.04
CA VAL A 41 4.18 9.78 5.42
C VAL A 41 4.08 9.23 4.00
N VAL A 42 2.87 8.82 3.63
CA VAL A 42 2.48 8.48 2.25
C VAL A 42 1.38 9.42 1.81
N HIS A 43 1.66 10.28 0.83
CA HIS A 43 0.62 11.06 0.17
C HIS A 43 -0.25 10.15 -0.70
N VAL A 44 -1.56 10.31 -0.64
CA VAL A 44 -2.54 9.52 -1.40
C VAL A 44 -3.42 10.44 -2.25
N SER A 45 -4.23 9.85 -3.12
CA SER A 45 -5.13 10.60 -3.97
C SER A 45 -6.40 11.01 -3.22
N LYS A 46 -7.18 11.93 -3.79
CA LYS A 46 -8.49 12.31 -3.25
C LYS A 46 -9.45 11.12 -3.25
N GLU A 47 -9.35 10.27 -4.27
CA GLU A 47 -10.18 9.08 -4.46
C GLU A 47 -9.91 8.06 -3.35
N ALA A 48 -8.65 7.87 -2.95
CA ALA A 48 -8.31 7.02 -1.82
C ALA A 48 -8.91 7.54 -0.50
N MET A 49 -8.93 8.86 -0.30
CA MET A 49 -9.58 9.47 0.87
C MET A 49 -11.11 9.39 0.80
N ALA A 50 -11.68 9.47 -0.39
CA ALA A 50 -13.11 9.24 -0.59
C ALA A 50 -13.50 7.79 -0.25
N LEU A 51 -12.71 6.80 -0.65
CA LEU A 51 -12.93 5.40 -0.27
C LEU A 51 -12.83 5.18 1.24
N TYR A 52 -11.90 5.88 1.91
CA TYR A 52 -11.83 5.83 3.37
C TYR A 52 -13.07 6.45 4.04
N ALA A 53 -13.54 7.60 3.56
CA ALA A 53 -14.76 8.22 4.07
C ALA A 53 -15.99 7.34 3.83
N ASP A 54 -16.11 6.74 2.64
CA ASP A 54 -17.18 5.81 2.30
C ASP A 54 -17.20 4.59 3.23
N TYR A 55 -16.01 4.02 3.49
CA TYR A 55 -15.83 2.95 4.46
C TYR A 55 -16.31 3.36 5.87
N LEU A 56 -15.96 4.56 6.34
CA LEU A 56 -16.38 5.02 7.66
C LEU A 56 -17.90 5.18 7.78
N VAL A 57 -18.57 5.62 6.71
CA VAL A 57 -20.01 5.89 6.72
C VAL A 57 -20.84 4.62 6.58
N HIS A 58 -20.43 3.70 5.71
CA HIS A 58 -21.28 2.58 5.30
C HIS A 58 -20.89 1.23 5.93
N GLU A 59 -19.61 1.05 6.27
CA GLU A 59 -19.06 -0.26 6.66
C GLU A 59 -18.55 -0.27 8.10
N TYR A 60 -17.92 0.83 8.53
CA TYR A 60 -17.36 0.93 9.87
C TYR A 60 -18.48 1.10 10.91
N ARG A 61 -18.50 0.22 11.89
CA ARG A 61 -19.33 0.33 13.09
C ARG A 61 -18.43 0.68 14.26
N GLU A 62 -18.99 1.29 15.29
CA GLU A 62 -18.22 1.61 16.49
C GLU A 62 -17.57 0.34 17.06
N ALA A 63 -16.25 0.35 17.13
CA ALA A 63 -15.43 -0.75 17.64
C ALA A 63 -14.72 -0.29 18.91
N ALA A 64 -14.38 -1.23 19.79
CA ALA A 64 -13.63 -0.94 21.01
C ALA A 64 -12.16 -0.50 20.76
N HIS A 65 -11.73 -0.44 19.51
CA HIS A 65 -10.35 -0.18 19.12
C HIS A 65 -10.30 0.79 17.93
N ASP A 66 -9.24 1.59 17.86
CA ASP A 66 -9.04 2.69 16.91
C ASP A 66 -8.48 2.27 15.54
N TYR A 67 -8.56 0.97 15.21
CA TYR A 67 -8.02 0.44 13.96
C TYR A 67 -8.89 0.80 12.76
N VAL A 68 -8.25 1.19 11.67
CA VAL A 68 -8.93 1.41 10.38
C VAL A 68 -9.54 0.12 9.85
N PHE A 69 -8.86 -1.00 10.04
CA PHE A 69 -9.25 -2.29 9.46
C PHE A 69 -9.68 -3.26 10.56
N VAL A 70 -10.99 -3.42 10.71
CA VAL A 70 -11.64 -4.31 11.70
C VAL A 70 -12.46 -5.40 11.00
N SER A 71 -12.61 -6.54 11.66
CA SER A 71 -13.37 -7.69 11.13
C SER A 71 -14.84 -7.56 11.52
N TRP A 72 -15.75 -7.65 10.55
CA TRP A 72 -17.20 -7.66 10.81
C TRP A 72 -17.84 -9.05 10.62
N TRP A 73 -17.01 -10.04 10.29
CA TRP A 73 -17.40 -11.42 10.06
C TRP A 73 -16.54 -12.38 10.87
N GLY A 74 -17.04 -13.59 11.06
CA GLY A 74 -16.41 -14.61 11.91
C GLY A 74 -16.58 -14.33 13.41
N GLY A 75 -15.93 -15.13 14.26
CA GLY A 75 -16.11 -15.08 15.72
C GLY A 75 -15.42 -13.91 16.45
N ARG A 76 -14.90 -12.90 15.75
CA ARG A 76 -14.17 -11.75 16.33
C ARG A 76 -14.64 -10.42 15.75
N ILE A 77 -15.95 -10.19 15.81
CA ILE A 77 -16.60 -8.96 15.31
C ILE A 77 -16.06 -7.74 16.06
N GLY A 78 -15.70 -6.68 15.33
CA GLY A 78 -15.13 -5.45 15.87
C GLY A 78 -13.66 -5.56 16.29
N ALA A 79 -13.05 -6.74 16.19
CA ALA A 79 -11.62 -6.90 16.48
C ALA A 79 -10.77 -6.45 15.28
N PRO A 80 -9.51 -6.01 15.51
CA PRO A 80 -8.62 -5.63 14.42
C PRO A 80 -8.36 -6.82 13.49
N MET A 81 -8.42 -6.58 12.17
CA MET A 81 -8.24 -7.65 11.19
C MET A 81 -6.86 -8.31 11.32
N SER A 82 -6.82 -9.64 11.27
CA SER A 82 -5.58 -10.40 11.30
C SER A 82 -5.05 -10.67 9.89
N TYR A 83 -3.80 -11.12 9.77
CA TYR A 83 -3.26 -11.61 8.49
C TYR A 83 -4.10 -12.75 7.90
N ALA A 84 -4.59 -13.66 8.75
CA ALA A 84 -5.42 -14.78 8.31
C ALA A 84 -6.74 -14.26 7.69
N THR A 85 -7.39 -13.30 8.36
CA THR A 85 -8.61 -12.65 7.86
C THR A 85 -8.42 -12.05 6.48
N VAL A 86 -7.28 -11.37 6.24
CA VAL A 86 -6.98 -10.79 4.93
C VAL A 86 -6.68 -11.85 3.89
N ILE A 87 -5.95 -12.92 4.24
CA ILE A 87 -5.68 -14.02 3.32
C ILE A 87 -6.99 -14.67 2.86
N ASP A 88 -7.91 -14.91 3.79
CA ASP A 88 -9.23 -15.48 3.48
C ASP A 88 -10.07 -14.54 2.62
N LEU A 89 -10.04 -13.23 2.90
CA LEU A 89 -10.67 -12.20 2.06
C LEU A 89 -10.14 -12.25 0.62
N PHE A 90 -8.82 -12.23 0.42
CA PHE A 90 -8.23 -12.28 -0.92
C PHE A 90 -8.46 -13.62 -1.63
N ARG A 91 -8.52 -14.74 -0.88
CA ARG A 91 -8.92 -16.04 -1.43
C ARG A 91 -10.36 -15.99 -1.95
N SER A 92 -11.28 -15.47 -1.13
CA SER A 92 -12.70 -15.32 -1.51
C SER A 92 -12.86 -14.43 -2.74
N LEU A 93 -12.18 -13.28 -2.76
CA LEU A 93 -12.16 -12.40 -3.93
C LEU A 93 -11.66 -13.14 -5.17
N GLY A 94 -10.55 -13.87 -5.06
CA GLY A 94 -10.00 -14.61 -6.19
C GLY A 94 -10.92 -15.71 -6.72
N THR A 95 -11.66 -16.40 -5.85
CA THR A 95 -12.70 -17.35 -6.27
C THR A 95 -13.85 -16.64 -7.00
N ARG A 96 -14.28 -15.47 -6.52
CA ARG A 96 -15.40 -14.72 -7.12
C ARG A 96 -15.05 -14.08 -8.46
N THR A 97 -13.81 -13.61 -8.63
CA THR A 97 -13.38 -12.93 -9.85
C THR A 97 -12.67 -13.85 -10.84
N GLY A 98 -12.28 -15.06 -10.42
CA GLY A 98 -11.42 -15.95 -11.20
C GLY A 98 -9.96 -15.48 -11.29
N LEU A 99 -9.56 -14.47 -10.52
CA LEU A 99 -8.22 -13.87 -10.58
C LEU A 99 -7.39 -14.23 -9.35
N LYS A 100 -6.12 -14.58 -9.55
CA LYS A 100 -5.17 -14.70 -8.44
C LYS A 100 -4.67 -13.32 -8.04
N VAL A 101 -5.16 -12.80 -6.92
CA VAL A 101 -4.76 -11.49 -6.38
C VAL A 101 -4.30 -11.65 -4.94
N THR A 102 -3.25 -10.93 -4.55
CA THR A 102 -2.75 -10.86 -3.17
C THR A 102 -2.36 -9.42 -2.81
N PRO A 103 -2.30 -9.05 -1.51
CA PRO A 103 -1.84 -7.71 -1.11
C PRO A 103 -0.44 -7.37 -1.62
N HIS A 104 0.44 -8.38 -1.75
CA HIS A 104 1.78 -8.18 -2.28
C HIS A 104 1.77 -7.82 -3.77
N MET A 105 0.89 -8.45 -4.56
CA MET A 105 0.72 -8.13 -5.97
C MET A 105 0.22 -6.69 -6.15
N LEU A 106 -0.79 -6.25 -5.38
CA LEU A 106 -1.28 -4.86 -5.46
C LEU A 106 -0.17 -3.84 -5.16
N ARG A 107 0.65 -4.11 -4.14
CA ARG A 107 1.81 -3.27 -3.82
C ARG A 107 2.83 -3.25 -4.97
N HIS A 108 3.04 -4.38 -5.62
CA HIS A 108 3.96 -4.50 -6.74
C HIS A 108 3.45 -3.73 -7.97
N THR A 109 2.17 -3.89 -8.33
CA THR A 109 1.52 -3.14 -9.41
C THR A 109 1.67 -1.64 -9.18
N HIS A 110 1.36 -1.14 -7.97
CA HIS A 110 1.56 0.28 -7.62
C HIS A 110 3.01 0.76 -7.80
N ALA A 111 3.98 -0.08 -7.46
CA ALA A 111 5.40 0.27 -7.63
C ALA A 111 5.78 0.36 -9.12
N THR A 112 5.36 -0.63 -9.91
CA THR A 112 5.60 -0.68 -11.35
C THR A 112 4.94 0.48 -12.08
N GLU A 113 3.70 0.84 -11.73
CA GLU A 113 2.99 1.98 -12.31
C GLU A 113 3.71 3.30 -12.05
N LEU A 114 4.19 3.54 -10.83
CA LEU A 114 4.95 4.75 -10.52
C LEU A 114 6.25 4.82 -11.34
N LEU A 115 6.99 3.72 -11.41
CA LEU A 115 8.25 3.68 -12.18
C LEU A 115 8.01 3.90 -13.67
N ARG A 116 7.00 3.24 -14.25
CA ARG A 116 6.59 3.45 -15.66
C ARG A 116 6.10 4.87 -15.94
N SER A 117 5.56 5.55 -14.92
CA SER A 117 5.19 6.96 -15.00
C SER A 117 6.39 7.90 -14.85
N GLY A 118 7.63 7.38 -14.85
CA GLY A 118 8.87 8.14 -14.79
C GLY A 118 9.27 8.59 -13.39
N TRP A 119 8.68 8.05 -12.33
CA TRP A 119 9.08 8.40 -10.97
C TRP A 119 10.47 7.86 -10.66
N ASP A 120 11.27 8.69 -9.97
CA ASP A 120 12.59 8.28 -9.53
C ASP A 120 12.51 7.08 -8.56
N ALA A 121 13.41 6.13 -8.82
CA ALA A 121 13.55 4.88 -8.11
C ALA A 121 13.64 5.04 -6.59
N ALA A 122 14.45 5.99 -6.12
CA ALA A 122 14.67 6.24 -4.70
C ALA A 122 13.39 6.76 -4.02
N TYR A 123 12.62 7.60 -4.72
CA TYR A 123 11.32 8.07 -4.22
C TYR A 123 10.31 6.94 -4.11
N VAL A 124 10.23 6.06 -5.10
CA VAL A 124 9.35 4.88 -5.05
C VAL A 124 9.73 3.98 -3.87
N GLN A 125 11.03 3.72 -3.67
CA GLN A 125 11.51 2.92 -2.53
C GLN A 125 11.17 3.55 -1.17
N LYS A 126 11.34 4.87 -1.04
CA LYS A 126 11.02 5.62 0.18
C LYS A 126 9.52 5.55 0.48
N ARG A 127 8.67 5.82 -0.52
CA ARG A 127 7.20 5.70 -0.41
C ARG A 127 6.77 4.30 0.02
N LEU A 128 7.51 3.28 -0.36
CA LEU A 128 7.23 1.90 -0.05
C LEU A 128 7.74 1.44 1.33
N GLY A 129 8.58 2.23 2.02
CA GLY A 129 9.06 1.95 3.38
C GLY A 129 10.28 1.03 3.46
N HIS A 130 11.23 1.19 2.54
CA HIS A 130 12.64 0.73 2.56
C HIS A 130 13.01 -0.74 2.78
N ALA A 131 12.12 -1.66 3.15
CA ALA A 131 12.57 -3.01 3.44
C ALA A 131 12.58 -3.92 2.20
N HIS A 132 13.72 -4.59 2.01
CA HIS A 132 14.08 -5.55 0.97
C HIS A 132 13.51 -5.30 -0.43
N ILE A 133 14.38 -4.66 -1.19
CA ILE A 133 14.39 -4.39 -2.63
C ILE A 133 14.36 -5.67 -3.50
N GLN A 134 14.39 -6.91 -2.98
CA GLN A 134 14.47 -8.10 -3.83
C GLN A 134 13.32 -8.22 -4.86
N THR A 135 12.10 -7.76 -4.54
CA THR A 135 11.00 -7.68 -5.53
C THR A 135 11.06 -6.42 -6.40
N THR A 136 11.78 -5.38 -5.98
CA THR A 136 11.95 -4.13 -6.72
C THR A 136 13.15 -4.21 -7.67
N THR A 137 14.23 -4.94 -7.33
CA THR A 137 15.39 -5.20 -8.20
C THR A 137 15.00 -5.90 -9.49
N SER A 138 14.08 -6.87 -9.43
CA SER A 138 13.59 -7.53 -10.64
C SER A 138 12.76 -6.60 -11.52
N ILE A 139 11.97 -5.70 -10.92
CA ILE A 139 11.27 -4.61 -11.65
C ILE A 139 12.29 -3.65 -12.27
N TYR A 140 13.30 -3.20 -11.51
CA TYR A 140 14.37 -2.33 -12.00
C TYR A 140 15.16 -2.98 -13.14
N ALA A 141 15.49 -4.26 -13.03
CA ALA A 141 16.20 -4.98 -14.07
C ALA A 141 15.37 -5.04 -15.37
N HIS A 142 14.07 -5.33 -15.27
CA HIS A 142 13.19 -5.42 -16.42
C HIS A 142 12.86 -4.06 -17.06
N LEU A 143 12.67 -3.01 -16.25
CA LEU A 143 12.42 -1.65 -16.72
C LEU A 143 13.67 -1.03 -17.35
N SER A 144 14.87 -1.27 -16.79
CA SER A 144 16.12 -0.75 -17.35
C SER A 144 16.39 -1.22 -18.79
N GLY A 145 15.88 -2.38 -19.21
CA GLY A 145 16.05 -2.89 -20.57
C GLY A 145 15.22 -2.15 -21.62
N GLU A 146 13.93 -1.88 -21.34
CA GLU A 146 13.01 -1.21 -22.25
C GLU A 146 13.10 0.32 -22.14
N ASP A 147 13.25 0.86 -20.93
CA ASP A 147 13.22 2.30 -20.67
C ASP A 147 14.55 3.00 -20.99
N MET A 148 15.69 2.28 -21.07
CA MET A 148 16.96 2.92 -21.42
C MET A 148 16.95 3.52 -22.83
N GLY A 149 16.22 2.92 -23.77
CA GLY A 149 16.05 3.47 -25.11
C GLY A 149 15.31 4.82 -25.08
N GLU A 150 14.20 4.89 -24.35
CA GLU A 150 13.39 6.11 -24.23
C GLU A 150 14.07 7.19 -23.39
N ALA A 151 14.72 6.81 -22.29
CA ALA A 151 15.48 7.71 -21.44
C ALA A 151 16.69 8.30 -22.18
N TYR A 152 17.41 7.49 -22.96
CA TYR A 152 18.50 7.97 -23.80
C TYR A 152 17.99 8.88 -24.93
N ALA A 153 16.87 8.52 -25.57
CA ALA A 153 16.25 9.39 -26.56
C ALA A 153 15.78 10.72 -25.96
N ARG A 154 15.28 10.74 -24.71
CA ARG A 154 14.93 11.96 -23.98
C ARG A 154 16.17 12.80 -23.68
N TYR A 155 17.24 12.18 -23.17
CA TYR A 155 18.52 12.85 -22.94
C TYR A 155 19.08 13.52 -24.21
N LEU A 156 19.03 12.83 -25.35
CA LEU A 156 19.48 13.38 -26.62
C LEU A 156 18.63 14.56 -27.09
N ARG A 157 17.31 14.53 -26.87
CA ARG A 157 16.41 15.67 -27.17
C ARG A 157 16.69 16.89 -26.30
N GLU A 158 17.00 16.69 -25.03
CA GLU A 158 17.32 17.76 -24.09
C GLU A 158 18.70 18.39 -24.35
N ARG A 159 19.67 17.62 -24.88
CA ARG A 159 21.00 18.12 -25.29
C ARG A 159 21.04 18.86 -26.63
N ALA A 160 19.99 18.73 -27.44
CA ALA A 160 19.87 19.37 -28.75
C ALA A 160 19.16 20.74 -28.70
N ARG A 161 18.78 21.21 -27.50
CA ARG A 161 18.35 22.59 -27.21
C ARG A 161 19.50 23.36 -26.58
#